data_AF-A0A1B1U764-F1
#
_entry.id   AF-A0A1B1U764-F1
#
_cell.length_a   1.000
_cell.length_b   1.000
_cell.length_c   1.000
_cell.angle_alpha   90.00
_cell.angle_beta   90.00
_cell.angle_gamma   90.00
#
_symmetry.space_group_name_H-M   'P 1'
#
loop_
_entity.id
_entity.type
_entity.pdbx_description
1 polymer ?
#
loop_
_entity_poly.entity_id
_entity_poly.type
_entity_poly.pdbx_seq_one_letter_code
_entity_poly.pdbx_strand_id
1 'polypeptide(L)'
;MMDGVSILLIVLFCIVFLYFIFSTLSQYAQENKQREQEAIQAKYPNKEFVEAFIKEHPVNFYPENERELLAIDSLKNAYACWMGNDYSSARKNFLESATLLSNDEIAQYKADCIIKIIADFSDYDPIYHFILDETRIILKSKSGILQTEIYSFLRDYSKKDIQYVLYYADFKKEIKREKKGRSYILALQVGNDAK
;
A
#
# COMPACT_ATOMS: atom_id res chain seq x y z
N MET A 1 -41.46 -62.51 3.59
CA MET A 1 -40.42 -62.01 4.50
C MET A 1 -39.18 -61.75 3.66
N MET A 2 -38.60 -60.55 3.71
CA MET A 2 -37.24 -60.37 3.18
C MET A 2 -36.28 -61.16 4.06
N ASP A 3 -35.33 -61.86 3.45
CA ASP A 3 -34.28 -62.57 4.18
C ASP A 3 -33.26 -61.56 4.77
N GLY A 4 -32.55 -61.98 5.81
CA GLY A 4 -31.57 -61.11 6.49
C GLY A 4 -30.44 -60.62 5.57
N VAL A 5 -30.17 -61.36 4.49
CA VAL A 5 -29.15 -61.01 3.49
C VAL A 5 -29.58 -59.79 2.67
N SER A 6 -30.84 -59.73 2.22
CA SER A 6 -31.37 -58.59 1.49
C SER A 6 -31.35 -57.30 2.32
N ILE A 7 -31.64 -57.39 3.61
CA ILE A 7 -31.59 -56.24 4.53
C ILE A 7 -30.15 -55.73 4.68
N LEU A 8 -29.17 -56.63 4.86
CA LEU A 8 -27.76 -56.27 4.98
C LEU A 8 -27.23 -55.55 3.73
N LEU A 9 -27.60 -56.04 2.53
CA LEU A 9 -27.20 -55.43 1.26
C LEU A 9 -27.76 -54.01 1.10
N ILE A 10 -29.01 -53.77 1.50
CA ILE A 10 -29.63 -52.43 1.45
C ILE A 10 -28.91 -51.48 2.42
N VAL A 11 -28.62 -51.91 3.64
CA VAL A 11 -27.89 -51.09 4.62
C VAL A 11 -26.50 -50.73 4.11
N LEU A 12 -25.77 -51.70 3.55
CA LEU A 12 -24.44 -51.48 2.97
C LEU A 12 -24.51 -50.48 1.80
N PHE A 13 -25.49 -50.64 0.92
CA PHE A 13 -25.73 -49.71 -0.19
C PHE A 13 -26.01 -48.29 0.31
N CYS A 14 -26.86 -48.14 1.33
CA CYS A 14 -27.15 -46.84 1.93
C CYS A 14 -25.89 -46.19 2.53
N ILE A 15 -25.04 -46.95 3.22
CA ILE A 15 -23.79 -46.43 3.79
C ILE A 15 -22.85 -45.96 2.68
N VAL A 16 -22.65 -46.76 1.64
CA VAL A 16 -21.79 -46.40 0.49
C VAL A 16 -22.34 -45.18 -0.25
N PHE A 17 -23.67 -45.12 -0.45
CA PHE A 17 -24.33 -43.99 -1.09
C PHE A 17 -24.22 -42.70 -0.28
N LEU A 18 -24.41 -42.76 1.05
CA LEU A 18 -24.22 -41.62 1.94
C LEU A 18 -22.76 -41.16 1.97
N TYR A 19 -21.81 -42.08 1.99
CA TYR A 19 -20.39 -41.76 1.88
C TYR A 19 -20.08 -41.04 0.55
N PHE A 20 -20.63 -41.53 -0.56
CA PHE A 20 -20.48 -40.89 -1.87
C PHE A 20 -21.05 -39.47 -1.89
N ILE A 21 -22.26 -39.25 -1.36
CA ILE A 21 -22.84 -37.91 -1.21
C ILE A 21 -21.95 -37.02 -0.34
N PHE A 22 -21.49 -37.51 0.80
CA PHE A 22 -20.63 -36.71 1.69
C PHE A 22 -19.31 -36.33 1.00
N SER A 23 -18.69 -37.26 0.27
CA SER A 23 -17.45 -37.01 -0.47
C SER A 23 -17.63 -35.94 -1.56
N THR A 24 -18.73 -36.00 -2.31
CA THR A 24 -19.02 -35.03 -3.39
C THR A 24 -19.36 -33.65 -2.83
N LEU A 25 -20.11 -33.57 -1.73
CA LEU A 25 -20.36 -32.32 -1.01
C LEU A 25 -19.07 -31.71 -0.45
N SER A 26 -18.19 -32.53 0.14
CA SER A 26 -16.90 -32.06 0.67
C SER A 26 -15.99 -31.54 -0.44
N GLN A 27 -15.94 -32.22 -1.58
CA GLN A 27 -15.15 -31.77 -2.73
C GLN A 27 -15.69 -30.45 -3.29
N TYR A 28 -17.01 -30.33 -3.45
CA TYR A 28 -17.65 -29.10 -3.90
C TYR A 28 -17.37 -27.91 -2.96
N ALA A 29 -17.40 -28.14 -1.65
CA ALA A 29 -17.05 -27.12 -0.66
C ALA A 29 -15.58 -26.67 -0.77
N GLN A 30 -14.65 -27.61 -0.98
CA GLN A 30 -13.23 -27.31 -1.18
C GLN A 30 -12.99 -26.51 -2.46
N GLU A 31 -13.59 -26.90 -3.57
CA GLU A 31 -13.47 -26.19 -4.85
C GLU A 31 -13.99 -24.76 -4.76
N ASN A 32 -15.14 -24.55 -4.10
CA ASN A 32 -15.67 -23.19 -3.91
C ASN A 32 -14.75 -22.32 -3.06
N LYS A 33 -14.20 -22.88 -1.96
CA LYS A 33 -13.24 -22.17 -1.12
C LYS A 33 -11.98 -21.81 -1.91
N GLN A 34 -11.49 -22.73 -2.75
CA GLN A 34 -10.34 -22.46 -3.61
C GLN A 34 -10.63 -21.36 -4.63
N ARG A 35 -11.78 -21.40 -5.32
CA ARG A 35 -12.19 -20.35 -6.26
C ARG A 35 -12.31 -18.98 -5.60
N GLU A 36 -12.83 -18.93 -4.37
CA GLU A 36 -12.90 -17.70 -3.58
C GLU A 36 -11.50 -17.17 -3.25
N GLN A 37 -10.59 -18.05 -2.83
CA GLN A 37 -9.19 -17.69 -2.56
C GLN A 37 -8.48 -17.19 -3.82
N GLU A 38 -8.66 -17.86 -4.96
CA GLU A 38 -8.12 -17.44 -6.26
C GLU A 38 -8.69 -16.07 -6.68
N ALA A 39 -9.98 -15.83 -6.48
CA ALA A 39 -10.61 -14.53 -6.76
C ALA A 39 -10.07 -13.41 -5.85
N ILE A 40 -9.85 -13.70 -4.56
CA ILE A 40 -9.23 -12.75 -3.62
C ILE A 40 -7.79 -12.46 -4.02
N GLN A 41 -7.01 -13.50 -4.34
CA GLN A 41 -5.62 -13.35 -4.77
C GLN A 41 -5.50 -12.58 -6.09
N ALA A 42 -6.41 -12.82 -7.03
CA ALA A 42 -6.45 -12.08 -8.29
C ALA A 42 -6.82 -10.60 -8.07
N LYS A 43 -7.72 -10.31 -7.12
CA LYS A 43 -8.12 -8.93 -6.79
C LYS A 43 -7.09 -8.20 -5.95
N TYR A 44 -6.38 -8.90 -5.08
CA TYR A 44 -5.43 -8.36 -4.12
C TYR A 44 -4.10 -9.15 -4.14
N PRO A 45 -3.35 -9.10 -5.24
CA PRO A 45 -2.11 -9.87 -5.40
C PRO A 45 -1.06 -9.58 -4.33
N ASN A 46 -1.07 -8.37 -3.76
CA ASN A 46 -0.11 -7.93 -2.74
C ASN A 46 -0.66 -8.02 -1.31
N LYS A 47 -1.79 -8.71 -1.07
CA LYS A 47 -2.49 -8.70 0.21
C LYS A 47 -1.59 -9.03 1.40
N GLU A 48 -0.96 -10.20 1.38
CA GLU A 48 -0.15 -10.70 2.49
C GLU A 48 1.02 -9.76 2.80
N PHE A 49 1.65 -9.23 1.76
CA PHE A 49 2.74 -8.28 1.88
C PHE A 49 2.28 -6.96 2.55
N VAL A 50 1.18 -6.38 2.09
CA VAL A 50 0.65 -5.14 2.68
C VAL A 50 0.14 -5.35 4.10
N GLU A 51 -0.45 -6.50 4.41
CA GLU A 51 -0.84 -6.84 5.79
C GLU A 51 0.36 -6.95 6.74
N ALA A 52 1.48 -7.52 6.27
CA ALA A 52 2.74 -7.52 7.01
C ALA A 52 3.27 -6.09 7.20
N PHE A 53 3.26 -5.27 6.15
CA PHE A 53 3.63 -3.86 6.23
C PHE A 53 2.80 -3.10 7.28
N ILE A 54 1.47 -3.27 7.28
CA ILE A 54 0.57 -2.61 8.25
C ILE A 54 0.92 -3.01 9.68
N LYS A 55 1.28 -4.28 9.90
CA LYS A 55 1.69 -4.77 11.22
C LYS A 55 2.99 -4.14 11.71
N GLU A 56 3.92 -3.86 10.80
CA GLU A 56 5.17 -3.15 11.10
C GLU A 56 4.98 -1.64 11.32
N HIS A 57 3.90 -1.08 10.78
CA HIS A 57 3.57 0.34 10.84
C HIS A 57 2.19 0.59 11.50
N PRO A 58 2.01 0.19 12.78
CA PRO A 58 0.72 0.34 13.44
C PRO A 58 0.38 1.82 13.64
N VAL A 59 -0.86 2.17 13.32
CA VAL A 59 -1.40 3.50 13.60
C VAL A 59 -1.76 3.58 15.09
N ASN A 60 -0.86 4.17 15.86
CA ASN A 60 -0.94 4.22 17.33
C ASN A 60 -1.70 5.45 17.85
N PHE A 61 -2.80 5.82 17.21
CA PHE A 61 -3.68 6.87 17.72
C PHE A 61 -5.14 6.59 17.39
N TYR A 62 -6.02 7.10 18.24
CA TYR A 62 -7.46 7.06 18.02
C TYR A 62 -7.92 8.38 17.40
N PRO A 63 -8.85 8.35 16.42
CA PRO A 63 -9.40 9.56 15.84
C PRO A 63 -10.28 10.27 16.88
N GLU A 64 -10.00 11.54 17.13
CA GLU A 64 -10.72 12.38 18.11
C GLU A 64 -11.78 13.27 17.46
N ASN A 65 -11.71 13.45 16.14
CA ASN A 65 -12.63 14.29 15.38
C ASN A 65 -12.89 13.69 13.99
N GLU A 66 -13.87 14.26 13.28
CA GLU A 66 -14.27 13.82 11.94
C GLU A 66 -13.10 13.84 10.94
N ARG A 67 -12.25 14.86 11.02
CA ARG A 67 -11.11 15.01 10.11
C ARG A 67 -10.08 13.91 10.30
N GLU A 68 -9.78 13.55 11.55
CA GLU A 68 -8.92 12.41 11.88
C GLU A 68 -9.55 11.08 11.45
N LEU A 69 -10.87 10.92 11.59
CA LEU A 69 -11.58 9.73 11.11
C LEU A 69 -11.45 9.58 9.59
N LEU A 70 -11.66 10.66 8.83
CA LEU A 70 -11.46 10.70 7.38
C LEU A 70 -10.01 10.39 6.98
N ALA A 71 -9.04 10.82 7.78
CA ALA A 71 -7.63 10.51 7.54
C ALA A 71 -7.36 9.01 7.69
N ILE A 72 -7.93 8.37 8.71
CA ILE A 72 -7.84 6.92 8.92
C ILE A 72 -8.54 6.15 7.80
N ASP A 73 -9.70 6.61 7.34
CA ASP A 73 -10.40 5.95 6.22
C ASP A 73 -9.66 6.10 4.90
N SER A 74 -9.06 7.28 4.65
CA SER A 74 -8.16 7.48 3.52
C SER A 74 -6.96 6.54 3.59
N LEU A 75 -6.37 6.35 4.77
CA LEU A 75 -5.27 5.41 4.95
C LEU A 75 -5.67 3.96 4.67
N LYS A 76 -6.83 3.52 5.15
CA LYS A 76 -7.36 2.16 4.83
C LYS A 76 -7.58 1.98 3.34
N ASN A 77 -8.13 2.99 2.66
CA ASN A 77 -8.32 2.96 1.22
C ASN A 77 -6.98 2.89 0.48
N ALA A 78 -5.95 3.59 0.97
CA ALA A 78 -4.60 3.51 0.41
C ALA A 78 -4.05 2.09 0.44
N TYR A 79 -4.17 1.40 1.58
CA TYR A 79 -3.76 0.00 1.71
C TYR A 79 -4.56 -0.92 0.79
N ALA A 80 -5.89 -0.75 0.69
CA ALA A 80 -6.72 -1.57 -0.19
C ALA A 80 -6.34 -1.41 -1.66
N CYS A 81 -6.04 -0.19 -2.11
CA CYS A 81 -5.53 0.05 -3.46
C CYS A 81 -4.16 -0.60 -3.69
N TRP A 82 -3.26 -0.49 -2.72
CA TRP A 82 -1.92 -1.08 -2.82
C TRP A 82 -1.96 -2.62 -2.86
N MET A 83 -2.83 -3.23 -2.06
CA MET A 83 -3.10 -4.67 -2.12
C MET A 83 -3.53 -5.09 -3.53
N GLY A 84 -4.30 -4.25 -4.22
CA GLY A 84 -4.73 -4.41 -5.62
C GLY A 84 -3.71 -4.00 -6.68
N ASN A 85 -2.46 -3.70 -6.30
CA ASN A 85 -1.39 -3.22 -7.17
C ASN A 85 -1.67 -1.85 -7.85
N ASP A 86 -2.63 -1.09 -7.33
CA ASP A 86 -2.95 0.26 -7.81
C ASP A 86 -2.17 1.32 -7.00
N TYR A 87 -0.90 1.49 -7.36
CA TYR A 87 0.01 2.45 -6.72
C TYR A 87 -0.46 3.90 -6.87
N SER A 88 -1.11 4.24 -7.98
CA SER A 88 -1.59 5.60 -8.23
C SER A 88 -2.69 5.97 -7.25
N SER A 89 -3.71 5.11 -7.11
CA SER A 89 -4.78 5.33 -6.14
C SER A 89 -4.30 5.19 -4.70
N ALA A 90 -3.36 4.28 -4.42
CA ALA A 90 -2.73 4.17 -3.10
C ALA A 90 -2.05 5.48 -2.71
N ARG A 91 -1.15 6.01 -3.55
CA ARG A 91 -0.45 7.29 -3.35
C ARG A 91 -1.43 8.44 -3.12
N LYS A 92 -2.48 8.54 -3.94
CA LYS A 92 -3.51 9.58 -3.77
C LYS A 92 -4.14 9.54 -2.37
N ASN A 93 -4.56 8.36 -1.92
CA ASN A 93 -5.21 8.20 -0.61
C ASN A 93 -4.24 8.39 0.57
N PHE A 94 -2.99 7.96 0.43
CA PHE A 94 -1.92 8.25 1.39
C PHE A 94 -1.73 9.76 1.56
N LEU A 95 -1.60 10.50 0.45
CA LEU A 95 -1.43 11.96 0.47
C LEU A 95 -2.67 12.70 1.00
N GLU A 96 -3.87 12.17 0.76
CA GLU A 96 -5.10 12.69 1.36
C GLU A 96 -5.06 12.54 2.89
N SER A 97 -4.70 11.35 3.39
CA SER A 97 -4.54 11.09 4.83
C SER A 97 -3.55 12.08 5.47
N ALA A 98 -2.39 12.30 4.84
CA ALA A 98 -1.40 13.27 5.32
C ALA A 98 -1.93 14.72 5.32
N THR A 99 -2.68 15.12 4.28
CA THR A 99 -3.27 16.46 4.16
C THR A 99 -4.35 16.70 5.22
N LEU A 100 -5.13 15.68 5.53
CA LEU A 100 -6.14 15.74 6.58
C LEU A 100 -5.49 15.91 7.96
N LEU A 101 -4.31 15.34 8.20
CA LEU A 101 -3.61 15.47 9.49
C LEU A 101 -2.65 16.65 9.59
N SER A 102 -2.35 17.36 8.50
CA SER A 102 -1.43 18.51 8.50
C SER A 102 -2.05 19.81 9.06
N ASN A 103 -3.04 19.72 9.94
CA ASN A 103 -3.70 20.86 10.58
C ASN A 103 -3.00 21.17 11.92
N ASP A 104 -2.77 22.46 12.21
CA ASP A 104 -2.16 22.92 13.47
C ASP A 104 -2.96 22.54 14.72
N GLU A 105 -4.26 22.26 14.58
CA GLU A 105 -5.14 21.77 15.66
C GLU A 105 -4.98 20.28 15.95
N ILE A 106 -4.37 19.52 15.03
CA ILE A 106 -4.14 18.08 15.18
C ILE A 106 -2.75 17.88 15.77
N ALA A 107 -2.65 16.99 16.75
CA ALA A 107 -1.37 16.70 17.38
C ALA A 107 -0.34 16.20 16.36
N GLN A 108 0.81 16.88 16.28
CA GLN A 108 1.85 16.65 15.27
C GLN A 108 2.28 15.17 15.15
N TYR A 109 2.33 14.44 16.27
CA TYR A 109 2.72 13.02 16.26
C TYR A 109 1.80 12.14 15.37
N LYS A 110 0.52 12.50 15.21
CA LYS A 110 -0.42 11.79 14.32
C LYS A 110 -0.02 11.97 12.87
N ALA A 111 0.35 13.19 12.47
CA ALA A 111 0.87 13.49 11.15
C ALA A 111 2.22 12.80 10.91
N ASP A 112 3.12 12.81 11.89
CA ASP A 112 4.44 12.15 11.79
C ASP A 112 4.32 10.64 11.57
N CYS A 113 3.35 9.97 12.23
CA CYS A 113 3.06 8.57 11.99
C CYS A 113 2.69 8.29 10.52
N ILE A 114 1.81 9.11 9.94
CA ILE A 114 1.39 8.95 8.54
C ILE A 114 2.53 9.29 7.58
N ILE A 115 3.30 10.36 7.84
CA ILE A 115 4.47 10.71 7.03
C ILE A 115 5.46 9.54 6.97
N LYS A 116 5.73 8.89 8.10
CA LYS A 116 6.61 7.72 8.14
C LYS A 116 6.06 6.57 7.29
N ILE A 117 4.78 6.23 7.45
CA ILE A 117 4.11 5.20 6.63
C ILE A 117 4.27 5.49 5.14
N ILE A 118 4.09 6.73 4.72
CA ILE A 118 4.16 7.10 3.29
C ILE A 118 5.60 7.08 2.79
N ALA A 119 6.56 7.46 3.64
CA ALA A 119 7.98 7.32 3.34
C ALA A 119 8.35 5.85 3.10
N ASP A 120 7.88 4.95 3.97
CA ASP A 120 8.17 3.51 3.84
C ASP A 120 7.40 2.88 2.65
N PHE A 121 6.18 3.34 2.34
CA PHE A 121 5.47 2.98 1.10
C PHE A 121 6.23 3.41 -0.17
N SER A 122 6.94 4.55 -0.12
CA SER A 122 7.64 5.09 -1.30
C SER A 122 8.72 4.15 -1.85
N ASP A 123 9.26 3.25 -1.02
CA ASP A 123 10.19 2.20 -1.45
C ASP A 123 9.56 1.21 -2.43
N TYR A 124 8.24 1.15 -2.49
CA TYR A 124 7.50 0.23 -3.35
C TYR A 124 6.78 0.94 -4.50
N ASP A 125 6.69 2.27 -4.48
CA ASP A 125 5.98 3.05 -5.50
C ASP A 125 6.86 3.29 -6.74
N PRO A 126 6.50 2.76 -7.92
CA PRO A 126 7.33 2.92 -9.12
C PRO A 126 7.55 4.40 -9.50
N ILE A 127 6.55 5.28 -9.30
CA ILE A 127 6.70 6.69 -9.67
C ILE A 127 7.77 7.38 -8.81
N TYR A 128 7.91 6.92 -7.57
CA TYR A 128 8.88 7.47 -6.63
C TYR A 128 10.29 7.27 -7.17
N HIS A 129 10.62 6.03 -7.52
CA HIS A 129 11.92 5.66 -8.05
C HIS A 129 12.24 6.35 -9.38
N PHE A 130 11.30 6.37 -10.33
CA PHE A 130 11.54 7.01 -11.63
C PHE A 130 11.86 8.50 -11.50
N ILE A 131 11.05 9.25 -10.74
CA ILE A 131 11.26 10.69 -10.53
C ILE A 131 12.54 10.92 -9.71
N LEU A 132 12.82 10.11 -8.70
CA LEU A 132 14.00 10.26 -7.85
C LEU A 132 15.29 10.03 -8.64
N ASP A 133 15.33 9.02 -9.50
CA ASP A 133 16.50 8.72 -10.32
C ASP A 133 16.78 9.82 -11.34
N GLU A 134 15.75 10.31 -12.03
CA GLU A 134 15.90 11.48 -12.91
C GLU A 134 16.34 12.73 -12.14
N THR A 135 15.75 12.96 -10.96
CA THR A 135 16.16 14.05 -10.06
C THR A 135 17.63 13.93 -9.68
N ARG A 136 18.11 12.73 -9.34
CA ARG A 136 19.52 12.47 -9.02
C ARG A 136 20.43 12.79 -10.19
N ILE A 137 20.07 12.38 -11.41
CA ILE A 137 20.83 12.69 -12.63
C ILE A 137 20.95 14.22 -12.81
N ILE A 138 19.84 14.94 -12.67
CA ILE A 138 19.82 16.41 -12.76
C ILE A 138 20.74 17.02 -11.70
N LEU A 139 20.62 16.60 -10.43
CA LEU A 139 21.40 17.16 -9.32
C LEU A 139 22.90 16.83 -9.40
N LYS A 140 23.29 15.69 -10.00
CA LYS A 140 24.70 15.39 -10.32
C LYS A 140 25.28 16.37 -11.32
N SER A 141 24.48 16.80 -12.31
CA SER A 141 24.90 17.76 -13.34
C SER A 141 24.82 19.22 -12.87
N LYS A 142 23.87 19.55 -11.99
CA LYS A 142 23.58 20.91 -11.52
C LYS A 142 23.07 20.88 -10.08
N SER A 143 23.99 20.81 -9.13
CA SER A 143 23.67 20.96 -7.70
C SER A 143 23.22 22.39 -7.37
N GLY A 144 22.37 22.55 -6.35
CA GLY A 144 21.92 23.87 -5.92
C GLY A 144 20.78 24.46 -6.75
N ILE A 145 20.11 23.65 -7.57
CA ILE A 145 18.99 24.06 -8.41
C ILE A 145 17.74 24.35 -7.57
N LEU A 146 16.92 25.33 -7.98
CA LEU A 146 15.62 25.56 -7.35
C LEU A 146 14.63 24.45 -7.74
N GLN A 147 13.79 24.03 -6.78
CA GLN A 147 12.70 23.08 -7.01
C GLN A 147 11.75 23.53 -8.14
N THR A 148 11.55 24.85 -8.29
CA THR A 148 10.76 25.42 -9.39
C THR A 148 11.38 25.20 -10.76
N GLU A 149 12.71 25.13 -10.85
CA GLU A 149 13.42 24.80 -12.10
C GLU A 149 13.32 23.30 -12.39
N ILE A 150 13.33 22.42 -11.37
CA ILE A 150 13.20 20.96 -11.56
C ILE A 150 11.94 20.57 -12.33
N TYR A 151 10.81 21.25 -12.10
CA TYR A 151 9.58 20.99 -12.85
C TYR A 151 9.75 21.14 -14.37
N SER A 152 10.71 21.96 -14.82
CA SER A 152 10.98 22.14 -16.25
C SER A 152 11.81 21.02 -16.87
N PHE A 153 12.51 20.23 -16.06
CA PHE A 153 13.26 19.05 -16.49
C PHE A 153 12.38 17.79 -16.47
N LEU A 154 11.47 17.70 -15.49
CA LEU A 154 10.61 16.53 -15.24
C LEU A 154 9.21 16.72 -15.82
N ARG A 155 9.10 17.15 -17.08
CA ARG A 155 7.81 17.57 -17.69
C ARG A 155 6.81 16.44 -17.88
N ASP A 156 7.29 15.21 -17.91
CA ASP A 156 6.47 14.01 -18.10
C ASP A 156 5.69 13.63 -16.84
N TYR A 157 6.01 14.24 -15.70
CA TYR A 157 5.40 13.96 -14.41
C TYR A 157 4.52 15.12 -13.93
N SER A 158 3.48 14.78 -13.18
CA SER A 158 2.65 15.82 -12.57
C SER A 158 3.42 16.56 -11.48
N LYS A 159 3.13 17.85 -11.30
CA LYS A 159 3.73 18.65 -10.22
C LYS A 159 3.50 18.02 -8.84
N LYS A 160 2.36 17.37 -8.63
CA LYS A 160 2.04 16.69 -7.37
C LYS A 160 2.93 15.48 -7.13
N ASP A 161 3.17 14.66 -8.16
CA ASP A 161 4.07 13.51 -8.04
C ASP A 161 5.50 13.98 -7.78
N ILE A 162 5.97 15.02 -8.48
CA ILE A 162 7.31 15.59 -8.23
C ILE A 162 7.40 16.13 -6.79
N GLN A 163 6.39 16.85 -6.30
CA GLN A 163 6.37 17.34 -4.92
C GLN A 163 6.38 16.20 -3.90
N TYR A 164 5.60 15.14 -4.14
CA TYR A 164 5.58 13.92 -3.35
C TYR A 164 6.99 13.33 -3.26
N VAL A 165 7.62 13.05 -4.40
CA VAL A 165 8.95 12.42 -4.43
C VAL A 165 9.99 13.28 -3.75
N LEU A 166 10.05 14.58 -4.07
CA LEU A 166 11.02 15.48 -3.45
C LEU A 166 10.82 15.58 -1.94
N TYR A 167 9.57 15.59 -1.47
CA TYR A 167 9.28 15.64 -0.03
C TYR A 167 9.78 14.39 0.70
N TYR A 168 9.42 13.21 0.22
CA TYR A 168 9.79 11.97 0.90
C TYR A 168 11.26 11.58 0.67
N ALA A 169 11.87 11.97 -0.44
CA ALA A 169 13.32 11.83 -0.65
C ALA A 169 14.14 12.70 0.31
N ASP A 170 13.65 13.90 0.67
CA ASP A 170 14.29 14.72 1.71
C ASP A 170 14.11 14.10 3.10
N PHE A 171 12.89 13.62 3.41
CA PHE A 171 12.62 12.89 4.65
C PHE A 171 13.52 11.66 4.82
N LYS A 172 13.73 10.89 3.75
CA LYS A 172 14.61 9.71 3.69
C LYS A 172 16.10 10.04 3.53
N LYS A 173 16.46 11.34 3.48
CA LYS A 173 17.84 11.83 3.32
C LYS A 173 18.50 11.35 2.04
N GLU A 174 17.73 11.13 0.98
CA GLU A 174 18.21 10.78 -0.37
C GLU A 174 18.54 12.04 -1.17
N ILE A 175 17.83 13.13 -0.91
CA ILE A 175 18.14 14.48 -1.35
C ILE A 175 18.06 15.44 -0.16
N LYS A 176 18.50 16.68 -0.34
CA LYS A 176 18.31 17.76 0.64
C LYS A 176 17.46 18.86 0.03
N ARG A 177 16.41 19.29 0.75
CA ARG A 177 15.58 20.47 0.44
C ARG A 177 15.86 21.59 1.42
N GLU A 178 16.50 22.65 0.96
CA GLU A 178 16.80 23.83 1.78
C GLU A 178 15.92 25.01 1.37
N LYS A 179 15.10 25.52 2.28
CA LYS A 179 14.16 26.61 1.99
C LYS A 179 14.92 27.88 1.57
N LYS A 180 14.65 28.38 0.36
CA LYS A 180 15.18 29.64 -0.18
C LYS A 180 14.02 30.53 -0.64
N GLY A 181 13.63 31.48 0.22
CA GLY A 181 12.48 32.35 -0.03
C GLY A 181 11.18 31.56 -0.12
N ARG A 182 10.53 31.57 -1.30
CA ARG A 182 9.27 30.86 -1.58
C ARG A 182 9.46 29.46 -2.19
N SER A 183 10.70 29.02 -2.36
CA SER A 183 11.05 27.74 -3.00
C SER A 183 12.07 26.98 -2.14
N TYR A 184 12.54 25.85 -2.64
CA TYR A 184 13.61 25.05 -2.04
C TYR A 184 14.77 24.95 -3.02
N ILE A 185 15.99 25.07 -2.52
CA ILE A 185 17.19 24.60 -3.22
C ILE A 185 17.30 23.09 -2.99
N LEU A 186 17.64 22.37 -4.05
CA LEU A 186 17.85 20.94 -4.04
C LEU A 186 19.34 20.62 -4.17
N ALA A 187 19.80 19.67 -3.37
CA ALA A 187 21.14 19.10 -3.46
C ALA A 187 21.08 17.59 -3.20
N LEU A 188 22.07 16.84 -3.71
CA LEU A 188 22.26 15.46 -3.28
C LEU A 188 22.73 15.46 -1.82
N GLN A 189 22.21 14.53 -1.04
CA GLN A 189 22.72 14.32 0.30
C GLN A 189 24.05 13.56 0.20
N VAL A 190 25.14 14.19 0.63
CA VAL A 190 26.46 13.54 0.69
C VAL A 190 26.45 12.58 1.88
N GLY A 191 26.27 11.27 1.63
CA GLY A 191 26.38 10.30 2.71
C GLY A 191 25.82 8.88 2.57
N ASN A 192 25.33 8.41 1.42
CA ASN A 192 24.77 7.05 1.32
C ASN A 192 25.29 6.18 0.16
N ASP A 193 26.40 6.55 -0.50
CA ASP A 193 27.08 5.68 -1.47
C ASP A 193 27.99 4.61 -0.81
N ALA A 194 27.69 4.21 0.43
CA ALA A 194 28.43 3.18 1.14
C ALA A 194 27.48 2.28 1.96
N LYS A 195 26.77 1.39 1.28
CA LYS A 195 26.43 0.06 1.78
C LYS A 195 26.05 -0.87 0.64
#